data_AF-A0A525ILA1-F1
#
_entry.id   AF-A0A525ILA1-F1
#
_cell.length_a   1.000
_cell.length_b   1.000
_cell.length_c   1.000
_cell.angle_alpha   90.00
_cell.angle_beta   90.00
_cell.angle_gamma   90.00
#
_symmetry.space_group_name_H-M   'P 1'
#
loop_
_entity.id
_entity.type
_entity.pdbx_description
1 polymer ?
#
loop_
_entity_poly.entity_id
_entity_poly.type
_entity_poly.pdbx_seq_one_letter_code
_entity_poly.pdbx_strand_id
1 'polypeptide(L)'
;MSLLEGIIDSRNNPLAVVEDIAADNNWSFERSGEDEVTIVSKGDWTDYQLSFTWMSEIEALHLACAFDMKIPLARRAEVQRLIAAINEQLWVG
;
A
#
# COMPACT_ATOMS: atom_id res chain seq x y z
N MET A 1 1.88 30.25 17.01
CA MET A 1 2.56 29.05 16.46
C MET A 1 1.52 28.34 15.64
N SER A 2 1.71 28.45 14.33
CA SER A 2 0.67 28.92 13.40
C SER A 2 0.09 27.76 12.63
N LEU A 3 -1.22 27.79 12.41
CA LEU A 3 -2.02 26.86 11.59
C LEU A 3 -1.46 26.62 10.17
N LEU A 4 -0.50 27.45 9.76
CA LEU A 4 0.27 27.36 8.52
C LEU A 4 1.35 26.25 8.53
N GLU A 5 1.87 25.86 9.69
CA GLU A 5 2.93 24.84 9.79
C GLU A 5 2.42 23.45 9.32
N GLY A 6 1.18 23.10 9.69
CA GLY A 6 0.54 21.86 9.23
C GLY A 6 0.07 21.85 7.76
N ILE A 7 0.03 23.02 7.09
CA ILE A 7 -0.36 23.14 5.67
C ILE A 7 0.88 23.10 4.75
N ILE A 8 2.05 23.44 5.28
CA ILE A 8 3.30 23.47 4.52
C ILE A 8 3.97 22.09 4.49
N ASP A 9 3.85 21.31 5.57
CA ASP A 9 4.45 19.97 5.66
C ASP A 9 3.71 18.90 4.83
N SER A 10 2.38 19.08 4.66
CA SER A 10 1.54 18.16 3.90
C SER A 10 1.88 18.10 2.41
N ARG A 11 2.51 19.12 1.81
CA ARG A 11 2.97 19.06 0.41
C ARG A 11 4.27 18.28 0.23
N ASN A 12 5.03 18.05 1.30
CA ASN A 12 6.28 17.29 1.27
C ASN A 12 6.10 15.83 1.73
N ASN A 13 4.95 15.47 2.27
CA ASN A 13 4.66 14.10 2.67
C ASN A 13 4.19 13.28 1.46
N PRO A 14 4.91 12.20 1.06
CA PRO A 14 4.52 11.38 -0.10
C PRO A 14 3.13 10.74 0.02
N LEU A 15 2.59 10.62 1.24
CA LEU A 15 1.24 10.13 1.47
C LEU A 15 0.16 11.10 0.97
N ALA A 16 0.45 12.41 0.87
CA ALA A 16 -0.52 13.34 0.29
C ALA A 16 -0.82 13.00 -1.18
N VAL A 17 0.20 12.56 -1.93
CA VAL A 17 0.02 12.09 -3.31
C VAL A 17 -0.84 10.82 -3.35
N VAL A 18 -0.67 9.92 -2.38
CA VAL A 18 -1.49 8.71 -2.25
C VAL A 18 -2.95 9.06 -1.97
N GLU A 19 -3.20 10.02 -1.08
CA GLU A 19 -4.53 10.52 -0.74
C GLU A 19 -5.20 11.21 -1.95
N ASP A 20 -4.45 12.03 -2.69
CA ASP A 20 -4.94 12.68 -3.92
C ASP A 20 -5.35 11.64 -4.97
N ILE A 21 -4.51 10.62 -5.21
CA ILE A 21 -4.83 9.51 -6.13
C ILE A 21 -6.07 8.75 -5.66
N ALA A 22 -6.19 8.48 -4.36
CA ALA A 22 -7.36 7.82 -3.80
C ALA A 22 -8.63 8.65 -4.01
N ALA A 23 -8.55 9.96 -3.78
CA ALA A 23 -9.67 10.89 -3.98
C ALA A 23 -10.09 10.96 -5.46
N ASP A 24 -9.12 11.08 -6.38
CA ASP A 24 -9.37 11.12 -7.83
C ASP A 24 -10.04 9.83 -8.35
N ASN A 25 -9.68 8.68 -7.77
CA ASN A 25 -10.30 7.38 -8.07
C ASN A 25 -11.56 7.09 -7.23
N ASN A 26 -11.95 8.04 -6.38
CA ASN A 26 -13.11 7.93 -5.49
C ASN A 26 -13.05 6.67 -4.59
N TRP A 27 -11.84 6.31 -4.16
CA TRP A 27 -11.57 5.22 -3.22
C TRP A 27 -11.65 5.72 -1.78
N SER A 28 -12.14 4.87 -0.88
CA SER A 28 -12.10 5.15 0.55
C SER A 28 -10.68 4.93 1.06
N PHE A 29 -10.17 5.90 1.82
CA PHE A 29 -8.89 5.80 2.49
C PHE A 29 -8.98 6.25 3.95
N GLU A 30 -8.12 5.71 4.78
CA GLU A 30 -7.99 6.03 6.20
C GLU A 30 -6.54 6.38 6.49
N ARG A 31 -6.33 7.51 7.17
CA ARG A 31 -5.00 7.93 7.62
C ARG A 31 -4.79 7.49 9.06
N SER A 32 -3.75 6.71 9.29
CA SER A 32 -3.35 6.20 10.60
C SER A 32 -2.11 6.96 11.08
N GLY A 33 -2.33 8.01 11.86
CA GLY A 33 -1.24 8.89 12.32
C GLY A 33 -0.64 9.73 11.20
N GLU A 34 0.67 10.01 11.28
CA GLU A 34 1.34 10.90 10.31
C GLU A 34 1.98 10.14 9.14
N ASP A 35 2.29 8.86 9.34
CA ASP A 35 3.17 8.07 8.47
C ASP A 35 2.47 6.90 7.76
N GLU A 36 1.15 6.71 7.92
CA GLU A 36 0.44 5.60 7.26
C GLU A 36 -0.91 6.02 6.66
N VAL A 37 -1.16 5.53 5.44
CA VAL A 37 -2.47 5.61 4.75
C VAL A 37 -2.88 4.22 4.27
N THR A 38 -4.09 3.80 4.61
CA THR A 38 -4.70 2.56 4.11
C THR A 38 -5.80 2.88 3.11
N ILE A 39 -5.81 2.18 1.98
CA ILE A 39 -6.83 2.27 0.93
C ILE A 39 -7.46 0.89 0.76
N VAL A 40 -8.79 0.87 0.61
CA VAL A 40 -9.49 -0.33 0.13
C VAL A 40 -9.98 -0.06 -1.30
N SER A 41 -9.50 -0.87 -2.24
CA SER A 41 -9.88 -0.79 -3.65
C SER A 41 -10.48 -2.10 -4.13
N LYS A 42 -11.54 -1.99 -4.93
CA LYS A 42 -12.23 -3.15 -5.48
C LYS A 42 -11.49 -3.68 -6.71
N GLY A 43 -11.04 -4.93 -6.65
CA GLY A 43 -10.50 -5.65 -7.80
C GLY A 43 -11.56 -6.45 -8.55
N ASP A 44 -11.15 -7.01 -9.69
CA ASP A 44 -12.00 -7.90 -10.50
C ASP A 44 -12.29 -9.23 -9.79
N TRP A 45 -11.36 -9.69 -8.94
CA TRP A 45 -11.45 -11.00 -8.29
C TRP A 45 -11.62 -10.93 -6.77
N THR A 46 -11.14 -9.87 -6.14
CA THR A 46 -11.16 -9.68 -4.69
C THR A 46 -10.92 -8.22 -4.36
N ASP A 47 -11.22 -7.82 -3.13
CA ASP A 47 -10.89 -6.50 -2.63
C ASP A 47 -9.40 -6.46 -2.24
N TYR A 48 -8.72 -5.39 -2.62
CA TYR A 48 -7.34 -5.12 -2.27
C TYR A 48 -7.28 -4.15 -1.11
N GLN A 49 -6.54 -4.52 -0.07
CA GLN A 49 -6.17 -3.64 1.02
C GLN A 49 -4.72 -3.18 0.79
N LEU A 50 -4.57 -1.91 0.44
CA LEU A 50 -3.28 -1.27 0.20
C LEU A 50 -2.90 -0.47 1.46
N SER A 51 -1.73 -0.70 2.03
CA SER A 51 -1.17 0.14 3.09
C SER A 51 0.11 0.80 2.56
N PHE A 52 0.16 2.12 2.71
CA PHE A 52 1.28 2.96 2.37
C PHE A 52 1.88 3.49 3.65
N THR A 53 3.17 3.22 3.87
CA THR A 53 3.90 3.69 5.05
C THR A 53 5.07 4.57 4.61
N TRP A 54 5.12 5.80 5.09
CA TRP A 54 6.27 6.68 4.88
C TRP A 54 7.36 6.36 5.92
N MET A 55 8.51 5.87 5.43
CA MET A 55 9.67 5.56 6.25
C MET A 55 10.67 6.71 6.19
N SER A 56 10.46 7.72 7.03
CA SER A 56 11.25 8.97 7.05
C SER A 56 12.76 8.75 7.22
N GLU A 57 13.18 7.74 7.98
CA GLU A 57 14.60 7.44 8.22
C GLU A 57 15.39 7.08 6.96
N ILE A 58 14.72 6.49 5.97
CA ILE A 58 15.32 6.05 4.71
C ILE A 58 14.71 6.75 3.49
N GLU A 59 13.89 7.78 3.72
CA GLU A 59 13.15 8.53 2.71
C GLU A 59 12.43 7.63 1.69
N ALA A 60 11.82 6.53 2.17
CA ALA A 60 11.18 5.53 1.32
C ALA A 60 9.68 5.42 1.60
N LEU A 61 8.89 5.28 0.53
CA LEU A 61 7.48 4.93 0.62
C LEU A 61 7.32 3.42 0.49
N HIS A 62 6.96 2.76 1.59
CA HIS A 62 6.66 1.34 1.60
C HIS A 62 5.21 1.09 1.20
N LEU A 63 4.99 0.21 0.24
CA LEU A 63 3.66 -0.22 -0.21
C LEU A 63 3.47 -1.70 0.09
N ALA A 64 2.49 -2.02 0.93
CA ALA A 64 1.99 -3.37 1.14
C ALA A 64 0.61 -3.54 0.49
N CYS A 65 0.41 -4.66 -0.19
CA CYS A 65 -0.88 -5.04 -0.75
C CYS A 65 -1.29 -6.39 -0.20
N ALA A 66 -2.43 -6.43 0.49
CA ALA A 66 -3.05 -7.63 1.01
C ALA A 66 -4.36 -7.91 0.27
N PHE A 67 -4.63 -9.18 0.00
CA PHE A 67 -5.86 -9.64 -0.62
C PHE A 67 -6.13 -11.10 -0.25
N ASP A 68 -7.40 -11.48 -0.21
CA ASP A 68 -7.77 -12.89 0.03
C ASP A 68 -7.59 -13.70 -1.26
N MET A 69 -6.72 -14.72 -1.20
CA MET A 69 -6.52 -15.69 -2.28
C MET A 69 -6.84 -17.11 -1.80
N LYS A 70 -7.97 -17.64 -2.27
CA LYS A 70 -8.38 -19.01 -1.95
C LYS A 70 -7.69 -20.02 -2.85
N ILE A 71 -6.66 -20.68 -2.33
CA ILE A 71 -5.89 -21.69 -3.05
C ILE A 71 -6.45 -23.11 -2.75
N PRO A 72 -6.93 -23.85 -3.76
CA PRO A 72 -7.34 -25.24 -3.59
C PRO A 72 -6.19 -26.12 -3.06
N LEU A 73 -6.48 -27.05 -2.15
CA LEU A 73 -5.48 -27.93 -1.53
C LEU A 73 -4.56 -28.62 -2.54
N ALA A 74 -5.14 -29.14 -3.62
CA ALA A 74 -4.42 -29.83 -4.69
C ALA A 74 -3.38 -28.94 -5.42
N ARG A 75 -3.54 -27.61 -5.39
CA ARG A 75 -2.69 -26.66 -6.11
C ARG A 75 -1.71 -25.91 -5.22
N ARG A 76 -1.72 -26.13 -3.89
CA ARG A 76 -0.85 -25.40 -2.95
C ARG A 76 0.63 -25.52 -3.29
N ALA A 77 1.09 -26.72 -3.67
CA ALA A 77 2.49 -26.96 -4.03
C ALA A 77 2.90 -26.26 -5.34
N GLU A 78 1.98 -26.06 -6.29
CA GLU A 78 2.25 -25.28 -7.50
C GLU A 78 2.33 -23.79 -7.17
N VAL A 79 1.38 -23.28 -6.38
CA VAL A 79 1.34 -21.86 -6.01
C VAL A 79 2.54 -21.47 -5.16
N GLN A 80 2.97 -22.32 -4.21
CA GLN A 80 4.19 -22.09 -3.43
C GLN A 80 5.44 -21.97 -4.31
N ARG A 81 5.58 -22.85 -5.32
CA ARG A 81 6.69 -22.77 -6.28
C ARG A 81 6.63 -21.51 -7.14
N LEU A 82 5.42 -21.11 -7.56
CA LEU A 82 5.24 -19.87 -8.30
C LEU A 82 5.63 -18.64 -7.46
N ILE A 83 5.20 -18.58 -6.20
CA ILE A 83 5.58 -17.48 -5.29
C ILE A 83 7.10 -17.44 -5.11
N ALA A 84 7.76 -18.58 -4.88
CA ALA A 84 9.21 -18.63 -4.78
C ALA A 84 9.91 -18.11 -6.05
N ALA A 85 9.46 -18.54 -7.23
CA ALA A 85 10.01 -18.10 -8.52
C ALA A 85 9.77 -16.60 -8.82
N ILE A 86 8.70 -16.02 -8.25
CA ILE A 86 8.46 -14.56 -8.30
C ILE A 86 9.45 -13.86 -7.37
N ASN A 87 9.61 -14.34 -6.13
CA ASN A 87 10.51 -13.73 -5.15
C ASN A 87 11.97 -13.77 -5.60
N GLU A 88 12.41 -14.82 -6.28
CA GLU A 88 13.75 -14.91 -6.87
C GLU A 88 14.08 -13.77 -7.86
N GLN A 89 13.06 -13.13 -8.45
CA GLN A 89 13.25 -12.01 -9.38
C GLN A 89 13.25 -10.65 -8.68
N LEU A 90 12.89 -10.59 -7.39
CA LEU A 90 12.91 -9.36 -6.61
C LEU A 90 14.32 -9.15 -6.05
N TRP A 91 14.83 -7.92 -6.16
CA TRP A 91 16.15 -7.56 -5.61
C TRP A 91 16.20 -7.66 -4.08
N VAL A 92 15.04 -7.60 -3.43
CA VAL A 92 14.83 -7.86 -2.00
C VAL A 92 13.71 -8.89 -1.93
N GLY A 93 14.06 -10.18 -1.86
CA GLY A 93 13.15 -11.31 -1.92
C GLY A 93 13.56 -12.43 -0.98
#